data_AF-A0A2J7TD75-F1
#
_entry.id   AF-A0A2J7TD75-F1
#
_cell.length_a   1.000
_cell.length_b   1.000
_cell.length_c   1.000
_cell.angle_alpha   90.00
_cell.angle_beta   90.00
_cell.angle_gamma   90.00
#
_symmetry.space_group_name_H-M   'P 1'
#
loop_
_entity.id
_entity.type
_entity.pdbx_description
1 polymer ?
#
loop_
_entity_poly.entity_id
_entity_poly.type
_entity_poly.pdbx_seq_one_letter_code
_entity_poly.pdbx_strand_id
1 'polypeptide(L)'
;MLYELLLPKIISNMTKARIETVYMAEGEEVKTGKLLDLSINLGDVASQNCPPISYYRLVTREKAHLQKLIVAGGETCAPGARIAVLSDAPDDDASQTIARPLRLTVAAILWHPQMWSASQP
;
A
#
# COMPACT_ATOMS: atom_id res chain seq x y z
N MET A 1 19.17 0.39 -8.87
CA MET A 1 18.95 1.16 -7.64
C MET A 1 17.71 0.63 -6.93
N LEU A 2 17.81 0.30 -5.64
CA LEU A 2 16.66 -0.14 -4.86
C LEU A 2 15.86 0.99 -4.22
N TYR A 3 14.55 0.81 -4.25
CA TYR A 3 13.53 1.60 -3.59
C TYR A 3 12.86 0.81 -2.48
N GLU A 4 12.42 1.52 -1.46
CA GLU A 4 11.59 0.95 -0.40
C GLU A 4 10.18 1.52 -0.45
N LEU A 5 9.18 0.65 -0.45
CA LEU A 5 7.80 1.02 -0.23
C LEU A 5 7.49 0.89 1.26
N LEU A 6 7.40 2.02 1.94
CA LEU A 6 6.93 2.11 3.32
C LEU A 6 5.44 2.49 3.33
N LEU A 7 4.69 1.97 4.30
CA LEU A 7 3.33 2.43 4.56
C LEU A 7 3.39 3.86 5.11
N PRO A 8 2.92 4.88 4.37
CA PRO A 8 2.92 6.23 4.88
C PRO A 8 1.91 6.38 6.01
N LYS A 9 2.15 7.35 6.91
CA LYS A 9 1.12 7.83 7.84
C LYS A 9 0.15 8.72 7.07
N ILE A 10 -1.00 8.16 6.66
CA ILE A 10 -1.96 8.84 5.77
C ILE A 10 -2.79 9.89 6.50
N ILE A 11 -3.22 9.58 7.73
CA ILE A 11 -3.97 10.49 8.62
C ILE A 11 -3.37 10.50 10.02
N SER A 12 -3.54 11.61 10.74
CA SER A 12 -2.84 11.85 12.02
C SER A 12 -3.14 10.79 13.09
N ASN A 13 -4.36 10.27 13.11
CA ASN A 13 -4.87 9.27 14.04
C ASN A 13 -4.73 7.82 13.55
N MET A 14 -4.05 7.60 12.41
CA MET A 14 -3.76 6.25 11.92
C MET A 14 -2.81 5.52 12.87
N THR A 15 -3.27 4.41 13.44
CA THR A 15 -2.45 3.46 14.22
C THR A 15 -2.09 2.22 13.41
N LYS A 16 -3.03 1.75 12.59
CA LYS A 16 -2.90 0.58 11.72
C LYS A 16 -3.69 0.79 10.43
N ALA A 17 -3.24 0.16 9.34
CA ALA A 17 -4.01 0.01 8.11
C ALA A 17 -4.13 -1.47 7.77
N ARG A 18 -5.28 -1.89 7.26
CA ARG A 18 -5.48 -3.21 6.69
C ARG A 18 -5.26 -3.15 5.18
N ILE A 19 -4.41 -4.00 4.64
CA ILE A 19 -4.19 -4.15 3.21
C ILE A 19 -5.41 -4.87 2.61
N GLU A 20 -6.15 -4.21 1.73
CA GLU A 20 -7.35 -4.78 1.12
C GLU A 20 -7.04 -5.52 -0.17
N THR A 21 -6.14 -4.96 -0.99
CA THR A 21 -5.78 -5.53 -2.29
C THR A 21 -4.36 -5.12 -2.65
N VAL A 22 -3.57 -6.06 -3.14
CA VAL A 22 -2.23 -5.80 -3.70
C VAL A 22 -2.32 -5.98 -5.22
N TYR A 23 -1.84 -4.99 -5.97
CA TYR A 23 -1.90 -4.97 -7.44
C TYR A 23 -0.56 -5.27 -8.11
N MET A 24 0.45 -5.61 -7.31
CA MET A 24 1.80 -5.90 -7.77
C MET A 24 2.10 -7.38 -7.55
N ALA A 25 2.88 -7.98 -8.44
CA ALA A 25 3.46 -9.30 -8.25
C ALA A 25 4.99 -9.26 -8.37
N GLU A 26 5.68 -10.11 -7.61
CA GLU A 26 7.14 -10.18 -7.64
C GLU A 26 7.65 -10.51 -9.05
N GLY A 27 8.73 -9.84 -9.45
CA GLY A 27 9.30 -9.90 -10.79
C GLY A 27 8.60 -9.03 -11.84
N GLU A 28 7.43 -8.45 -11.54
CA GLU A 28 6.71 -7.61 -12.51
C GLU A 28 7.16 -6.14 -12.51
N GLU A 29 7.08 -5.52 -13.69
CA GLU A 29 7.24 -4.07 -13.85
C GLU A 29 5.95 -3.33 -13.45
N VAL A 30 6.06 -2.48 -12.44
CA VAL A 30 5.08 -1.45 -12.13
C VAL A 30 5.39 -0.22 -12.97
N LYS A 31 4.70 -0.07 -14.11
CA LYS A 31 4.92 1.07 -15.02
C LYS A 31 4.57 2.41 -14.38
N THR A 32 3.31 2.56 -14.02
CA THR A 32 2.73 3.67 -13.25
C THR A 32 1.35 3.19 -12.82
N GLY A 33 0.90 3.55 -11.63
CA GLY A 33 -0.46 3.24 -11.23
C GLY A 33 -0.55 2.64 -9.84
N LYS A 34 -1.58 1.81 -9.66
CA LYS A 34 -2.03 1.30 -8.36
C LYS A 34 -1.02 0.30 -7.83
N LEU A 35 -0.60 0.47 -6.58
CA LEU A 35 0.29 -0.47 -5.90
C LEU A 35 -0.52 -1.39 -5.01
N LEU A 36 -1.31 -0.78 -4.13
CA LEU A 36 -2.19 -1.46 -3.20
C LEU A 36 -3.30 -0.52 -2.76
N ASP A 37 -4.32 -1.16 -2.23
CA ASP A 37 -5.41 -0.51 -1.54
C ASP A 37 -5.45 -0.93 -0.09
N LEU A 38 -5.86 -0.01 0.76
CA LEU A 38 -5.90 -0.22 2.20
C LEU A 38 -7.12 0.46 2.81
N SER A 39 -7.48 -0.02 3.98
CA SER A 39 -8.48 0.60 4.85
C SER A 39 -7.85 1.01 6.18
N ILE A 40 -8.34 2.10 6.77
CA ILE A 40 -7.94 2.59 8.09
C ILE A 40 -9.20 2.66 8.94
N ASN A 41 -9.18 1.97 10.08
CA ASN A 41 -10.24 2.04 11.07
C ASN A 41 -9.98 3.18 12.06
N LEU A 42 -10.95 4.10 12.17
CA LEU A 42 -10.97 5.29 13.00
C LEU A 42 -11.87 5.15 14.24
N GLY A 43 -12.48 3.97 14.41
CA GLY A 43 -13.52 3.72 15.42
C GLY A 43 -13.06 3.94 16.86
N ASP A 44 -11.75 3.87 17.11
CA ASP A 44 -11.18 4.08 18.44
C ASP A 44 -11.07 5.57 18.83
N VAL A 45 -11.29 6.51 17.89
CA VAL A 45 -10.96 7.94 18.08
C VAL A 45 -12.18 8.86 18.08
N ALA A 46 -13.31 8.47 17.47
CA ALA A 46 -14.55 9.24 17.55
C ALA A 46 -15.78 8.39 17.24
N SER A 47 -16.65 8.21 18.23
CA SER A 47 -18.00 7.64 18.05
C SER A 47 -18.92 8.72 17.46
N GLN A 48 -18.90 8.90 16.14
CA GLN A 48 -19.84 9.74 15.41
C GLN A 48 -20.28 9.02 14.13
N ASN A 49 -21.52 9.26 13.71
CA ASN A 49 -22.38 8.52 12.76
C ASN A 49 -21.87 8.30 11.31
N CYS A 50 -20.55 8.29 11.05
CA CYS A 50 -19.95 7.87 9.79
C CYS A 50 -19.28 6.50 9.97
N PRO A 51 -19.24 5.62 8.95
CA PRO A 51 -18.51 4.37 9.06
C PRO A 51 -17.07 4.68 9.47
N PRO A 52 -16.54 4.05 10.52
CA PRO A 52 -15.22 4.38 11.04
C PRO A 52 -14.10 3.98 10.07
N ILE A 53 -14.41 3.36 8.93
CA ILE A 53 -13.42 2.83 8.01
C ILE A 53 -13.31 3.77 6.80
N SER A 54 -12.10 4.31 6.60
CA SER A 54 -11.74 5.08 5.42
C SER A 54 -10.85 4.24 4.50
N TYR A 55 -11.05 4.34 3.19
CA TYR A 55 -10.30 3.57 2.19
C TYR A 55 -9.36 4.46 1.41
N TYR A 56 -8.17 3.94 1.11
CA TYR A 56 -7.12 4.66 0.40
C TYR A 56 -6.43 3.75 -0.61
N ARG A 57 -5.89 4.37 -1.65
CA ARG A 57 -5.04 3.74 -2.66
C ARG A 57 -3.66 4.36 -2.63
N LEU A 58 -2.63 3.52 -2.63
CA LEU A 58 -1.26 3.94 -2.90
C LEU A 58 -0.99 3.80 -4.40
N VAL A 59 -0.47 4.88 -4.99
CA VAL A 59 -0.17 4.99 -6.42
C VAL A 59 1.27 5.45 -6.58
N THR A 60 1.99 4.87 -7.54
CA THR A 60 3.28 5.38 -8.01
C THR A 60 3.15 6.06 -9.37
N ARG A 61 3.97 7.09 -9.59
CA ARG A 61 4.21 7.68 -10.93
C ARG A 61 5.58 7.34 -11.48
N GLU A 62 6.42 6.65 -10.70
CA GLU A 62 7.71 6.16 -11.16
C GLU A 62 7.60 4.69 -11.59
N LYS A 63 8.33 4.35 -12.66
CA LYS A 63 8.51 2.99 -13.12
C LYS A 63 9.45 2.27 -12.17
N ALA A 64 9.07 1.07 -11.74
CA ALA A 64 9.91 0.22 -10.90
C ALA A 64 9.55 -1.25 -11.09
N HIS A 65 10.47 -2.15 -10.78
CA HIS A 65 10.28 -3.59 -10.77
C HIS A 65 10.10 -4.06 -9.33
N LEU A 66 9.07 -4.86 -9.06
CA LEU A 66 8.86 -5.40 -7.72
C LEU A 66 9.86 -6.54 -7.47
N GLN A 67 10.82 -6.32 -6.58
CA GLN A 67 11.82 -7.33 -6.22
C GLN A 67 11.34 -8.23 -5.10
N LYS A 68 10.63 -7.66 -4.12
CA LYS A 68 10.10 -8.42 -2.99
C LYS A 68 8.85 -7.77 -2.43
N LEU A 69 7.80 -8.57 -2.24
CA LEU A 69 6.59 -8.19 -1.52
C LEU A 69 6.64 -8.79 -0.11
N ILE A 70 6.43 -7.97 0.90
CA ILE A 70 6.57 -8.37 2.31
C ILE A 70 5.20 -8.59 2.96
N VAL A 71 4.14 -8.01 2.40
CA VAL A 71 2.79 -8.06 2.97
C VAL A 71 1.80 -8.74 2.03
N ALA A 72 0.78 -9.36 2.60
CA ALA A 72 -0.32 -9.97 1.85
C ALA A 72 -1.64 -9.20 1.99
N GLY A 73 -2.57 -9.45 1.06
CA GLY A 73 -3.96 -8.99 1.21
C GLY A 73 -4.58 -9.56 2.49
N GLY A 74 -5.32 -8.71 3.21
CA GLY A 74 -5.90 -9.01 4.51
C GLY A 74 -5.00 -8.69 5.72
N GLU A 75 -3.70 -8.49 5.50
CA GLU A 75 -2.74 -8.20 6.58
C GLU A 75 -2.92 -6.79 7.14
N THR A 76 -2.53 -6.59 8.41
CA THR A 76 -2.58 -5.30 9.09
C THR A 76 -1.18 -4.78 9.39
N CYS A 77 -0.89 -3.56 8.98
CA CYS A 77 0.44 -2.94 9.10
C CYS A 77 0.36 -1.60 9.85
N ALA A 78 1.39 -1.29 10.63
CA ALA A 78 1.55 0.02 11.27
C ALA A 78 2.20 1.04 10.30
N PRO A 79 1.94 2.36 10.44
CA PRO A 79 2.69 3.37 9.71
C PRO A 79 4.21 3.16 9.83
N GLY A 80 4.93 3.30 8.72
CA GLY A 80 6.37 3.04 8.64
C GLY A 80 6.74 1.58 8.42
N ALA A 81 5.78 0.65 8.42
CA ALA A 81 6.04 -0.74 8.05
C ALA A 81 6.52 -0.83 6.59
N ARG A 82 7.50 -1.70 6.34
CA ARG A 82 7.97 -2.02 5.00
C ARG A 82 6.98 -2.95 4.31
N ILE A 83 6.50 -2.53 3.15
CA ILE A 83 5.51 -3.24 2.34
C ILE A 83 6.20 -4.01 1.22
N ALA A 84 7.17 -3.38 0.55
CA ALA A 84 7.86 -3.97 -0.58
C ALA A 84 9.25 -3.35 -0.80
N VAL A 85 10.08 -4.06 -1.53
CA VAL A 85 11.33 -3.58 -2.12
C VAL A 85 11.16 -3.59 -3.63
N LEU A 86 11.48 -2.47 -4.27
CA LEU A 86 11.42 -2.31 -5.72
C LEU A 86 12.78 -1.88 -6.25
N SER A 87 12.98 -1.96 -7.56
CA SER A 87 14.19 -1.49 -8.23
C SER A 87 13.86 -0.74 -9.51
N ASP A 88 14.81 0.00 -10.07
CA ASP A 88 14.70 0.56 -11.43
C ASP A 88 15.18 -0.40 -12.54
N ALA A 89 15.73 -1.56 -12.19
CA ALA A 89 16.19 -2.59 -13.11
C ALA A 89 15.66 -3.98 -12.73
N PRO A 90 15.30 -4.85 -13.68
CA PRO A 90 14.64 -6.13 -13.41
C PRO A 90 15.51 -7.13 -12.62
N ASP A 91 16.83 -7.14 -12.83
CA ASP A 91 17.76 -8.13 -12.24
C ASP A 91 18.55 -7.60 -11.03
N ASP A 92 18.05 -6.54 -10.39
CA ASP A 92 18.70 -5.99 -9.20
C ASP A 92 18.49 -6.91 -7.99
N ASP A 93 19.58 -7.43 -7.42
CA ASP A 93 19.52 -8.18 -6.18
C ASP A 93 18.87 -7.36 -5.05
N ALA A 94 17.79 -7.89 -4.48
CA ALA A 94 17.06 -7.31 -3.35
C ALA A 94 17.92 -7.14 -2.07
N SER A 95 19.14 -7.71 -2.03
CA SER A 95 20.12 -7.55 -0.96
C SER A 95 20.93 -6.24 -1.05
N GLN A 96 20.82 -5.50 -2.16
CA GLN A 96 21.51 -4.22 -2.32
C GLN A 96 21.04 -3.17 -1.30
N THR A 97 21.81 -2.10 -1.15
CA THR A 97 21.43 -1.00 -0.24
C THR A 97 20.24 -0.23 -0.80
N ILE A 98 19.21 -0.01 0.04
CA ILE A 98 18.07 0.84 -0.29
C ILE A 98 18.56 2.28 -0.47
N ALA A 99 18.33 2.85 -1.65
CA ALA A 99 18.78 4.20 -1.95
C ALA A 99 17.82 5.27 -1.42
N ARG A 100 16.50 5.05 -1.57
CA ARG A 100 15.45 5.98 -1.08
C ARG A 100 14.07 5.31 -1.01
N PRO A 101 13.10 5.94 -0.33
CA PRO A 101 11.70 5.56 -0.46
C PRO A 101 11.16 5.75 -1.90
N LEU A 102 10.22 4.89 -2.28
CA LEU A 102 9.40 5.06 -3.49
C LEU A 102 8.52 6.31 -3.36
N ARG A 103 8.37 7.09 -4.43
CA ARG A 103 7.52 8.27 -4.50
C ARG A 103 6.08 7.82 -4.68
N LEU A 104 5.27 8.20 -3.70
CA LEU A 104 3.88 7.80 -3.62
C LEU A 104 2.93 8.98 -3.76
N THR A 105 1.79 8.70 -4.35
CA THR A 105 0.57 9.49 -4.22
C THR A 105 -0.45 8.65 -3.49
N VAL A 106 -1.13 9.26 -2.52
CA VAL A 106 -2.24 8.63 -1.80
C VAL A 106 -3.53 9.21 -2.34
N ALA A 107 -4.48 8.36 -2.72
CA ALA A 107 -5.81 8.76 -3.14
C ALA A 107 -6.84 8.20 -2.16
N ALA A 108 -7.72 9.04 -1.61
CA ALA A 108 -8.89 8.57 -0.88
C ALA A 108 -9.88 7.92 -1.85
N ILE A 109 -10.51 6.83 -1.43
CA ILE A 109 -11.49 6.10 -2.23
C ILE A 109 -12.84 6.18 -1.53
N LEU A 110 -13.88 6.60 -2.27
CA LEU A 110 -15.25 6.40 -1.84
C LEU A 110 -15.58 4.92 -2.02
N TRP A 111 -15.65 4.20 -0.91
CA TRP A 111 -15.98 2.79 -0.93
C TRP A 111 -17.48 2.60 -1.14
N HIS A 112 -17.84 1.74 -2.08
CA HIS A 112 -19.19 1.25 -2.29
C HIS A 112 -19.17 -0.29 -2.25
N PRO A 113 -20.09 -0.94 -1.50
CA PRO A 113 -20.12 -2.40 -1.38
C PRO A 113 -20.20 -3.13 -2.73
N GLN A 114 -20.80 -2.49 -3.74
CA GLN A 114 -20.99 -3.07 -5.07
C GLN A 114 -19.79 -2.88 -6.02
N MET A 115 -18.76 -2.12 -5.63
CA MET A 115 -17.62 -1.79 -6.49
C MET A 115 -16.33 -2.58 -6.19
N TRP A 116 -16.29 -3.37 -5.12
CA TRP A 116 -15.10 -4.11 -4.70
C TRP A 116 -15.42 -5.58 -4.46
N SER A 117 -14.99 -6.45 -5.37
CA SER A 117 -15.08 -7.91 -5.21
C SER A 117 -13.79 -8.45 -4.60
N ALA A 118 -13.50 -8.09 -3.35
CA ALA A 118 -12.71 -8.97 -2.50
C ALA A 118 -13.76 -9.82 -1.80
N SER A 119 -13.94 -11.04 -2.31
CA SER A 119 -14.97 -11.99 -1.90
C SER A 119 -15.18 -11.94 -0.39
N GLN A 120 -16.40 -11.58 0.03
CA GLN A 120 -16.83 -11.89 1.40
C GLN A 120 -16.73 -13.40 1.60
N PRO A 121 -16.30 -13.86 2.79
CA PRO A 121 -16.28 -15.29 3.11
C PRO A 121 -17.68 -15.91 3.00
#